data_AF-A0A1V6ESL7-F1
#
_entry.id   AF-A0A1V6ESL7-F1
#
_cell.length_a   1.000
_cell.length_b   1.000
_cell.length_c   1.000
_cell.angle_alpha   90.00
_cell.angle_beta   90.00
_cell.angle_gamma   90.00
#
_symmetry.space_group_name_H-M   'P 1'
#
loop_
_entity.id
_entity.type
_entity.pdbx_description
1 polymer ?
#
loop_
_entity_poly.entity_id
_entity_poly.type
_entity_poly.pdbx_seq_one_letter_code
_entity_poly.pdbx_strand_id
1 'polypeptide(L)'
;MKNMSKNLILTLLLAIGFLSGMNAQSDLEINKVFDQYGRQKGSVLVEMSREMLEGYDFTYYKSIVTINNQEAADLARRCLEIDQKDAKKVKQVVSNGVLSSIYLQLPQKGEYFRLVLFNETTTPERKMTLIYIESEKDSEEILKIVLKKR
;
A
#
# COMPACT_ATOMS: atom_id res chain seq x y z
N MET A 1 -8.41 14.73 -47.48
CA MET A 1 -9.11 14.13 -46.31
C MET A 1 -8.36 12.91 -45.72
N LYS A 2 -7.02 12.87 -45.70
CA LYS A 2 -6.27 11.64 -45.39
C LYS A 2 -5.55 11.62 -44.03
N ASN A 3 -5.73 12.66 -43.20
CA ASN A 3 -5.00 12.82 -41.94
C ASN A 3 -5.90 12.75 -40.68
N MET A 4 -7.22 12.63 -40.84
CA MET A 4 -8.16 12.62 -39.71
C MET A 4 -8.28 11.24 -39.04
N SER A 5 -8.02 10.15 -39.78
CA SER A 5 -8.06 8.77 -39.24
C SER A 5 -6.82 8.42 -38.42
N LYS A 6 -5.63 8.90 -38.80
CA LYS A 6 -4.38 8.64 -38.06
C LYS A 6 -4.38 9.31 -36.69
N ASN A 7 -4.89 10.54 -36.60
CA ASN A 7 -4.99 11.23 -35.31
C ASN A 7 -6.02 10.55 -34.41
N LEU A 8 -7.17 10.09 -34.93
CA LEU A 8 -8.17 9.37 -34.14
C LEU A 8 -7.67 8.01 -33.61
N ILE A 9 -6.89 7.29 -34.41
CA ILE A 9 -6.24 6.03 -34.00
C ILE A 9 -5.17 6.31 -32.92
N LEU A 10 -4.43 7.41 -33.04
CA LEU A 10 -3.42 7.80 -32.05
C LEU A 10 -4.06 8.24 -30.72
N THR A 11 -5.20 8.96 -30.74
CA THR A 11 -5.94 9.28 -29.51
C THR A 11 -6.57 8.04 -28.87
N LEU A 12 -7.04 7.08 -29.67
CA LEU A 12 -7.60 5.84 -29.14
C LEU A 12 -6.52 4.92 -28.55
N LEU A 13 -5.32 4.87 -29.15
CA LEU A 13 -4.15 4.18 -28.59
C LEU A 13 -3.63 4.87 -27.31
N LEU A 14 -3.70 6.20 -27.21
CA LEU A 14 -3.34 6.93 -25.99
C LEU A 14 -4.35 6.70 -24.85
N ALA A 15 -5.64 6.51 -25.19
CA ALA A 15 -6.68 6.19 -24.21
C ALA A 15 -6.59 4.74 -23.70
N ILE A 16 -6.10 3.81 -24.52
CA ILE A 16 -5.88 2.41 -24.13
C ILE A 16 -4.61 2.26 -23.28
N GLY A 17 -3.62 3.14 -23.44
CA GLY A 17 -2.36 3.14 -22.68
C GLY A 17 -2.46 3.54 -21.21
N PHE A 18 -3.62 4.01 -20.73
CA PHE A 18 -3.82 4.42 -19.33
C PHE A 18 -4.57 3.40 -18.46
N LEU A 19 -4.93 2.22 -19.00
CA LEU A 19 -5.63 1.17 -18.24
C LEU A 19 -4.72 0.03 -17.76
N SER A 20 -3.41 0.12 -18.01
CA SER A 20 -2.44 -0.92 -17.63
C SER A 20 -1.64 -0.56 -16.38
N GLY A 21 -2.22 0.24 -15.47
CA GLY A 21 -1.91 0.10 -14.06
C GLY A 21 -2.74 -1.05 -13.53
N MET A 22 -2.28 -2.30 -13.67
CA MET A 22 -2.74 -3.35 -12.77
C MET A 22 -2.38 -2.87 -11.36
N ASN A 23 -3.30 -2.17 -10.72
CA ASN A 23 -3.13 -1.63 -9.39
C ASN A 23 -2.99 -2.84 -8.46
N ALA A 24 -1.74 -3.23 -8.18
CA ALA A 24 -1.44 -4.03 -7.01
C ALA A 24 -2.22 -3.39 -5.84
N GLN A 25 -2.98 -4.19 -5.09
CA GLN A 25 -3.82 -3.77 -3.96
C GLN A 25 -5.17 -3.04 -4.23
N SER A 26 -5.64 -2.84 -5.48
CA SER A 26 -6.92 -2.12 -5.70
C SER A 26 -8.16 -2.77 -5.09
N ASP A 27 -8.05 -4.04 -4.70
CA ASP A 27 -9.07 -4.80 -4.00
C ASP A 27 -9.11 -4.57 -2.49
N LEU A 28 -8.23 -3.71 -1.95
CA LEU A 28 -8.16 -3.38 -0.53
C LEU A 28 -8.61 -1.95 -0.23
N GLU A 29 -9.29 -1.77 0.90
CA GLU A 29 -9.78 -0.47 1.36
C GLU A 29 -8.66 0.49 1.71
N ILE A 30 -7.51 -0.01 2.19
CA ILE A 30 -6.32 0.81 2.45
C ILE A 30 -5.83 1.59 1.22
N ASN A 31 -6.22 1.20 0.00
CA ASN A 31 -5.88 1.95 -1.21
C ASN A 31 -6.36 3.41 -1.14
N LYS A 32 -7.50 3.66 -0.48
CA LYS A 32 -8.06 5.01 -0.28
C LYS A 32 -7.10 5.93 0.47
N VAL A 33 -6.29 5.39 1.39
CA VAL A 33 -5.30 6.18 2.15
C VAL A 33 -4.21 6.69 1.21
N PHE A 34 -3.67 5.82 0.37
CA PHE A 34 -2.63 6.19 -0.59
C PHE A 34 -3.15 7.18 -1.63
N ASP A 35 -4.35 6.97 -2.15
CA ASP A 35 -4.97 7.84 -3.16
C ASP A 35 -5.27 9.24 -2.59
N GLN A 36 -5.86 9.30 -1.40
CA GLN A 36 -6.29 10.57 -0.79
C GLN A 36 -5.13 11.36 -0.20
N TYR A 37 -4.16 10.70 0.44
CA TYR A 37 -3.10 11.37 1.20
C TYR A 37 -1.73 11.34 0.52
N GLY A 38 -1.51 10.49 -0.48
CA GLY A 38 -0.20 10.31 -1.11
C GLY A 38 0.38 11.55 -1.80
N ARG A 39 -0.46 12.55 -2.10
CA ARG A 39 -0.06 13.83 -2.72
C ARG A 39 -0.26 15.03 -1.80
N GLN A 40 -0.68 14.82 -0.55
CA GLN A 40 -0.91 15.91 0.39
C GLN A 40 0.40 16.40 1.03
N LYS A 41 0.46 17.69 1.37
CA LYS A 41 1.58 18.27 2.10
C LYS A 41 1.77 17.53 3.44
N GLY A 42 3.02 17.25 3.80
CA GLY A 42 3.33 16.49 5.02
C GLY A 42 3.16 14.97 4.88
N SER A 43 2.96 14.49 3.65
CA SER A 43 2.95 13.07 3.32
C SER A 43 4.16 12.69 2.46
N VAL A 44 4.73 11.52 2.71
CA VAL A 44 5.76 10.89 1.89
C VAL A 44 5.19 9.59 1.37
N LEU A 45 4.93 9.53 0.07
CA LEU A 45 4.51 8.32 -0.63
C LEU A 45 5.72 7.73 -1.37
N VAL A 46 5.95 6.43 -1.18
CA VAL A 46 6.93 5.64 -1.93
C VAL A 46 6.20 4.48 -2.57
N GLU A 47 6.45 4.25 -3.84
CA GLU A 47 5.93 3.11 -4.60
C GLU A 47 7.06 2.54 -5.46
N MET A 48 7.32 1.25 -5.31
CA MET A 48 8.35 0.52 -6.05
C MET A 48 7.72 -0.71 -6.69
N SER A 49 7.94 -0.85 -7.99
CA SER A 49 7.55 -2.00 -8.80
C SER A 49 8.63 -3.08 -8.75
N ARG A 50 8.30 -4.25 -9.30
CA ARG A 50 9.22 -5.38 -9.44
C ARG A 50 10.56 -5.00 -10.05
N GLU A 51 10.55 -4.22 -11.12
CA GLU A 51 11.78 -3.79 -11.82
C GLU A 51 12.70 -2.98 -10.90
N MET A 52 12.14 -2.13 -10.03
CA MET A 52 12.90 -1.36 -9.05
C MET A 52 13.37 -2.20 -7.85
N LEU A 53 12.73 -3.35 -7.63
CA LEU A 53 13.01 -4.27 -6.52
C LEU A 53 13.80 -5.50 -6.98
N GLU A 54 14.45 -5.45 -8.15
CA GLU A 54 15.30 -6.55 -8.61
C GLU A 54 16.41 -6.86 -7.58
N GLY A 55 16.53 -8.13 -7.19
CA GLY A 55 17.46 -8.57 -6.15
C GLY A 55 16.94 -8.42 -4.70
N TYR A 56 15.75 -7.85 -4.50
CA TYR A 56 15.04 -7.89 -3.22
C TYR A 56 14.02 -9.03 -3.17
N ASP A 57 13.61 -9.38 -1.96
CA ASP A 57 12.66 -10.48 -1.72
C ASP A 57 11.19 -10.08 -1.90
N PHE A 58 10.90 -8.85 -2.34
CA PHE A 58 9.54 -8.34 -2.58
C PHE A 58 9.37 -7.94 -4.05
N THR A 59 8.16 -8.09 -4.57
CA THR A 59 7.81 -7.78 -5.97
C THR A 59 7.04 -6.47 -6.11
N TYR A 60 6.48 -5.96 -5.01
CA TYR A 60 5.86 -4.65 -4.93
C TYR A 60 5.98 -4.10 -3.52
N TYR A 61 6.26 -2.80 -3.41
CA TYR A 61 6.31 -2.08 -2.14
C TYR A 61 5.62 -0.74 -2.28
N LYS A 62 4.64 -0.46 -1.43
CA LYS A 62 3.99 0.85 -1.33
C LYS A 62 3.93 1.28 0.11
N SER A 63 4.38 2.50 0.41
CA SER A 63 4.31 3.06 1.75
C SER A 63 3.89 4.51 1.74
N ILE A 64 3.11 4.90 2.74
CA ILE A 64 2.82 6.30 3.04
C ILE A 64 3.18 6.58 4.48
N VAL A 65 3.89 7.69 4.68
CA VAL A 65 4.15 8.28 6.00
C VAL A 65 3.47 9.63 6.02
N THR A 66 2.68 9.92 7.05
CA THR A 66 2.09 11.25 7.28
C THR A 66 2.52 11.80 8.63
N ILE A 67 2.74 13.11 8.70
CA ILE A 67 3.13 13.84 9.92
C ILE A 67 2.01 14.81 10.30
N ASN A 68 1.63 14.81 11.58
CA ASN A 68 0.59 15.64 12.18
C ASN A 68 -0.75 15.64 11.42
N ASN A 69 -1.11 14.50 10.83
CA ASN A 69 -2.36 14.33 10.07
C ASN A 69 -3.23 13.23 10.71
N GLN A 70 -4.14 13.65 11.59
CA GLN A 70 -5.04 12.74 12.29
C GLN A 70 -6.09 12.12 11.36
N GLU A 71 -6.58 12.87 10.37
CA GLU A 71 -7.59 12.37 9.42
C GLU A 71 -7.07 11.21 8.57
N ALA A 72 -5.78 11.25 8.18
CA ALA A 72 -5.12 10.15 7.49
C ALA A 72 -5.03 8.90 8.37
N ALA A 73 -4.69 9.07 9.65
CA ALA A 73 -4.61 7.97 10.60
C ALA A 73 -6.00 7.36 10.87
N ASP A 74 -7.02 8.20 11.04
CA ASP A 74 -8.40 7.77 11.27
C ASP A 74 -8.99 7.07 10.03
N LEU A 75 -8.68 7.54 8.82
CA LEU A 75 -9.02 6.83 7.59
C LEU A 75 -8.31 5.47 7.53
N ALA A 76 -7.00 5.42 7.80
CA ALA A 76 -6.25 4.17 7.78
C ALA A 76 -6.85 3.13 8.73
N ARG A 77 -7.21 3.51 9.96
CA ARG A 77 -7.87 2.59 10.91
C ARG A 77 -9.19 2.05 10.37
N ARG A 78 -10.05 2.90 9.79
CA ARG A 78 -11.32 2.45 9.19
C ARG A 78 -11.11 1.49 8.02
N CYS A 79 -10.14 1.76 7.15
CA CYS A 79 -9.77 0.86 6.06
C CYS A 79 -9.28 -0.50 6.61
N LEU A 80 -8.40 -0.47 7.62
CA LEU A 80 -7.86 -1.67 8.26
C LEU A 80 -8.94 -2.49 8.97
N GLU A 81 -9.96 -1.86 9.56
CA GLU A 81 -11.11 -2.56 10.16
C GLU A 81 -11.91 -3.38 9.13
N ILE A 82 -11.92 -2.94 7.87
CA ILE A 82 -12.56 -3.66 6.77
C ILE A 82 -11.62 -4.76 6.27
N ASP A 83 -10.39 -4.40 5.88
CA ASP A 83 -9.43 -5.32 5.26
C ASP A 83 -9.02 -6.46 6.21
N GLN A 84 -9.03 -6.25 7.53
CA GLN A 84 -8.70 -7.30 8.49
C GLN A 84 -9.72 -8.45 8.55
N LYS A 85 -10.96 -8.24 8.08
CA LYS A 85 -12.01 -9.26 8.12
C LYS A 85 -11.70 -10.45 7.23
N ASP A 86 -11.04 -10.18 6.10
CA ASP A 86 -10.63 -11.19 5.13
C ASP A 86 -9.16 -11.61 5.31
N ALA A 87 -8.46 -11.07 6.31
CA ALA A 87 -7.06 -11.40 6.57
C ALA A 87 -6.90 -12.83 7.11
N LYS A 88 -5.92 -13.56 6.58
CA LYS A 88 -5.52 -14.89 7.08
C LYS A 88 -4.92 -14.82 8.49
N LYS A 89 -4.26 -13.71 8.82
CA LYS A 89 -3.63 -13.50 10.12
C LYS A 89 -3.64 -12.03 10.49
N VAL A 90 -3.98 -11.75 11.75
CA VAL A 90 -4.01 -10.41 12.32
C VAL A 90 -3.17 -10.40 13.58
N LYS A 91 -2.26 -9.43 13.69
CA LYS A 91 -1.58 -9.10 14.96
C LYS A 91 -1.70 -7.60 15.18
N GLN A 92 -2.34 -7.19 16.28
CA GLN A 92 -2.57 -5.78 16.58
C GLN A 92 -2.03 -5.40 17.96
N VAL A 93 -1.65 -4.14 18.10
CA VAL A 93 -1.29 -3.52 19.37
C VAL A 93 -2.19 -2.31 19.57
N VAL A 94 -2.92 -2.32 20.67
CA VAL A 94 -3.82 -1.22 21.07
C VAL A 94 -3.21 -0.52 22.26
N SER A 95 -3.16 0.81 22.23
CA SER A 95 -2.67 1.65 23.32
C SER A 95 -3.73 2.68 23.66
N ASN A 96 -4.14 2.74 24.93
CA ASN A 96 -5.20 3.65 25.41
C ASN A 96 -6.51 3.53 24.61
N GLY A 97 -6.88 2.30 24.22
CA GLY A 97 -8.09 2.04 23.43
C GLY A 97 -7.97 2.37 21.93
N VAL A 98 -6.82 2.87 21.47
CA VAL A 98 -6.58 3.24 20.07
C VAL A 98 -5.62 2.26 19.40
N LEU A 99 -5.94 1.84 18.18
CA LEU A 99 -5.04 1.01 17.38
C LEU A 99 -3.73 1.77 17.12
N SER A 100 -2.62 1.23 17.66
CA SER A 100 -1.28 1.81 17.53
C SER A 100 -0.45 1.13 16.45
N SER A 101 -0.66 -0.17 16.22
CA SER A 101 0.04 -0.93 15.19
C SER A 101 -0.78 -2.15 14.79
N ILE A 102 -0.71 -2.53 13.52
CA ILE A 102 -1.30 -3.78 13.03
C ILE A 102 -0.45 -4.40 11.93
N TYR A 103 -0.39 -5.71 11.95
CA TYR A 103 0.10 -6.56 10.87
C TYR A 103 -1.07 -7.39 10.35
N LEU A 104 -1.30 -7.32 9.04
CA LEU A 104 -2.22 -8.18 8.33
C LEU A 104 -1.46 -9.06 7.34
N GLN A 105 -1.70 -10.35 7.42
CA GLN A 105 -1.41 -11.29 6.33
C GLN A 105 -2.68 -11.49 5.53
N LEU A 106 -2.69 -11.03 4.29
CA LEU A 106 -3.87 -11.09 3.44
C LEU A 106 -3.92 -12.41 2.66
N PRO A 107 -5.08 -12.76 2.07
CA PRO A 107 -5.15 -13.85 1.10
C PRO A 107 -4.15 -13.63 -0.03
N GLN A 108 -3.60 -14.69 -0.61
CA GLN A 108 -2.72 -14.54 -1.77
C GLN A 108 -3.50 -13.99 -2.96
N LYS A 109 -2.81 -13.28 -3.85
CA LYS A 109 -3.35 -12.82 -5.13
C LYS A 109 -2.46 -13.36 -6.24
N GLY A 110 -2.94 -14.40 -6.94
CA GLY A 110 -2.07 -15.19 -7.81
C GLY A 110 -0.98 -15.87 -7.00
N GLU A 111 0.28 -15.71 -7.41
CA GLU A 111 1.46 -16.23 -6.73
C GLU A 111 1.95 -15.33 -5.57
N TYR A 112 1.37 -14.14 -5.40
CA TYR A 112 1.87 -13.16 -4.44
C TYR A 112 1.26 -13.33 -3.05
N PHE A 113 2.14 -13.45 -2.06
CA PHE A 113 1.85 -13.21 -0.66
C PHE A 113 1.74 -11.71 -0.42
N ARG A 114 0.72 -11.30 0.34
CA ARG A 114 0.37 -9.90 0.56
C ARG A 114 0.38 -9.55 2.04
N LEU A 115 1.01 -8.43 2.36
CA LEU A 115 1.17 -7.96 3.74
C LEU A 115 0.76 -6.49 3.86
N VAL A 116 0.17 -6.16 5.01
CA VAL A 116 -0.05 -4.77 5.43
C VAL A 116 0.59 -4.56 6.79
N LEU A 117 1.37 -3.48 6.90
CA LEU A 117 1.91 -3.01 8.17
C LEU A 117 1.39 -1.60 8.41
N PHE A 118 0.88 -1.35 9.61
CA PHE A 118 0.51 -0.03 10.07
C PHE A 118 1.13 0.24 11.42
N ASN A 119 1.59 1.47 11.61
CA ASN A 119 2.05 1.99 12.88
C ASN A 119 1.63 3.46 12.99
N GLU A 120 1.23 3.87 14.19
CA GLU A 120 1.09 5.27 14.55
C GLU A 120 1.81 5.53 15.86
N THR A 121 2.61 6.59 15.85
CA THR A 121 3.26 7.17 17.03
C THR A 121 2.70 8.57 17.25
N THR A 122 2.60 8.99 18.50
CA THR A 122 2.08 10.32 18.88
C THR A 122 3.12 11.20 19.57
N THR A 123 4.33 10.66 19.81
CA THR A 123 5.45 11.36 20.47
C THR A 123 6.73 11.16 19.66
N PRO A 124 7.55 12.21 19.42
CA PRO A 124 7.33 13.62 19.79
C PRO A 124 6.22 14.33 18.99
N GLU A 125 5.86 13.79 17.83
CA GLU A 125 4.78 14.29 16.97
C GLU A 125 3.95 13.13 16.43
N ARG A 126 2.76 13.40 15.90
CA ARG A 126 1.93 12.33 15.35
C ARG A 126 2.49 11.89 14.00
N LYS A 127 2.93 10.65 13.92
CA LYS A 127 3.42 10.05 12.68
C LYS A 127 2.69 8.75 12.42
N MET A 128 1.98 8.67 11.31
CA MET A 128 1.36 7.45 10.81
C MET A 128 2.23 6.88 9.69
N THR A 129 2.40 5.56 9.68
CA THR A 129 3.06 4.80 8.62
C THR A 129 2.15 3.65 8.22
N LEU A 130 1.88 3.53 6.93
CA LEU A 130 1.12 2.43 6.34
C LEU A 130 1.93 1.86 5.17
N ILE A 131 2.11 0.54 5.15
CA ILE A 131 2.92 -0.17 4.16
C ILE A 131 2.12 -1.34 3.62
N TYR A 132 2.16 -1.51 2.30
CA TYR A 132 1.69 -2.69 1.59
C TYR A 132 2.86 -3.34 0.83
N ILE A 133 2.93 -4.66 0.89
CA ILE A 133 4.00 -5.46 0.26
C ILE A 133 3.39 -6.64 -0.48
N GLU A 134 3.87 -6.90 -1.70
CA GLU A 134 3.68 -8.16 -2.41
C GLU A 134 5.02 -8.89 -2.54
N SER A 135 4.99 -10.22 -2.44
CA SER A 135 6.19 -11.07 -2.50
C SER A 135 5.85 -12.45 -3.03
N GLU A 136 6.79 -13.08 -3.73
CA GLU A 136 6.70 -14.51 -4.12
C GLU A 136 7.09 -15.45 -2.97
N LYS A 137 7.88 -14.96 -2.01
CA LYS A 137 8.22 -15.66 -0.77
C LYS A 137 7.17 -15.45 0.31
N ASP A 138 7.05 -16.42 1.22
CA ASP A 138 6.05 -16.38 2.28
C ASP A 138 6.24 -15.17 3.22
N SER A 139 5.12 -14.62 3.65
CA SER A 139 4.95 -13.56 4.62
C SER A 139 5.83 -13.64 5.87
N GLU A 140 6.01 -14.83 6.46
CA GLU A 140 6.86 -15.00 7.64
C GLU A 140 8.35 -14.84 7.33
N GLU A 141 8.78 -15.18 6.11
CA GLU A 141 10.15 -14.91 5.65
C GLU A 141 10.36 -13.42 5.42
N ILE A 142 9.38 -12.75 4.81
CA ILE A 142 9.39 -11.29 4.62
C ILE A 142 9.45 -10.57 5.96
N LEU A 143 8.65 -10.98 6.95
CA LEU A 143 8.71 -10.41 8.28
C LEU A 143 10.09 -10.59 8.93
N LYS A 144 10.74 -11.74 8.77
CA LYS A 144 12.11 -11.94 9.29
C LYS A 144 13.12 -11.01 8.65
N ILE A 145 12.90 -10.61 7.40
CA ILE A 145 13.77 -9.66 6.68
C ILE A 145 13.48 -8.22 7.13
N VAL A 146 12.20 -7.82 7.14
CA VAL A 146 11.75 -6.47 7.49
C VAL A 146 11.97 -6.15 8.97
N LEU A 147 11.73 -7.13 9.86
CA LEU A 147 11.79 -6.96 11.31
C LEU A 147 13.10 -7.47 11.93
N LYS A 148 14.09 -7.88 11.12
CA LYS A 148 15.39 -8.25 11.67
C LYS A 148 15.99 -7.02 12.36
N LYS A 149 15.92 -7.02 13.69
CA LYS A 149 16.73 -6.13 14.53
C LYS A 149 18.19 -6.38 14.15
N ARG A 150 18.90 -5.31 13.80
CA ARG A 150 20.35 -5.30 13.89
C ARG A 150 20.76 -5.47 15.35
#